data_AF-A0A7J4TRE8-F1
#
_entry.id   AF-A0A7J4TRE8-F1
#
_cell.length_a   1.000
_cell.length_b   1.000
_cell.length_c   1.000
_cell.angle_alpha   90.00
_cell.angle_beta   90.00
_cell.angle_gamma   90.00
#
_symmetry.space_group_name_H-M   'P 1'
#
loop_
_entity.id
_entity.type
_entity.pdbx_description
1 polymer ?
#
loop_
_entity_poly.entity_id
_entity_poly.type
_entity_poly.pdbx_seq_one_letter_code
_entity_poly.pdbx_strand_id
1 'polypeptide(L)' 'MAEKETQKGLIVFQDRNIRRLWYDNQWFYSVVDIVEILTDSPTPRQYWGKVKDREFIQLELSPIWV' A
#
# COMPACT_ATOMS: atom_id res chain seq x y z
N MET A 1 -12.21 20.16 -26.29
CA MET A 1 -11.41 19.01 -25.81
C MET A 1 -10.68 19.50 -24.57
N ALA A 2 -11.22 19.25 -23.38
CA ALA A 2 -10.64 19.75 -22.12
C ALA A 2 -9.85 18.63 -21.47
N GLU A 3 -8.56 18.88 -21.26
CA GLU A 3 -7.61 17.98 -20.63
C GLU A 3 -7.95 17.88 -19.12
N LYS A 4 -8.30 16.68 -18.65
CA LYS A 4 -8.57 16.45 -17.23
C LYS A 4 -7.24 16.46 -16.47
N GLU A 5 -6.95 17.55 -15.76
CA GLU A 5 -5.88 17.57 -14.77
C GLU A 5 -6.16 16.47 -13.73
N THR A 6 -5.31 15.44 -13.75
CA THR A 6 -5.34 14.38 -12.74
C THR A 6 -4.82 14.99 -11.46
N GLN A 7 -5.73 15.42 -10.57
CA GLN A 7 -5.38 15.72 -9.19
C GLN A 7 -4.85 14.42 -8.55
N LYS A 8 -3.54 14.19 -8.68
CA LYS A 8 -2.84 13.15 -7.95
C LYS A 8 -2.91 13.56 -6.49
N GLY A 9 -3.90 13.05 -5.77
CA GLY A 9 -4.11 13.34 -4.36
C GLY A 9 -2.80 13.16 -3.63
N LEU A 10 -2.29 14.24 -3.05
CA LEU A 10 -1.11 14.20 -2.20
C LEU A 10 -1.48 13.33 -0.98
N ILE A 11 -0.97 12.10 -0.91
CA ILE A 11 -1.22 11.21 0.23
C ILE A 11 -0.37 11.74 1.39
N VAL A 12 -1.01 12.46 2.30
CA VAL A 12 -0.39 12.96 3.55
C VAL A 12 -0.52 11.86 4.59
N PHE A 13 0.60 11.25 4.96
CA PHE A 13 0.66 10.14 5.92
C PHE A 13 0.55 10.58 7.39
N GLN A 14 -0.32 11.54 7.71
CA GLN A 14 -0.68 11.97 9.08
C GLN A 14 0.52 12.08 10.06
N ASP A 15 1.62 12.72 9.65
CA ASP A 15 2.86 12.85 10.46
C ASP A 15 3.52 11.53 10.92
N ARG A 16 3.10 10.39 10.37
CA ARG A 16 3.68 9.08 10.66
C ARG A 16 4.99 8.91 9.89
N ASN A 17 6.01 8.41 10.57
CA ASN A 17 7.30 8.15 9.94
C ASN A 17 7.25 6.88 9.09
N ILE A 18 7.59 6.98 7.80
CA ILE A 18 7.72 5.82 6.90
C ILE A 18 9.20 5.55 6.68
N ARG A 19 9.62 4.30 6.91
CA ARG A 19 10.98 3.87 6.58
C ARG A 19 11.20 3.96 5.07
N ARG A 20 12.25 4.70 4.69
CA ARG A 20 12.67 4.90 3.30
C ARG A 20 14.16 4.64 3.14
N LEU A 21 14.55 4.10 1.98
CA LEU A 21 15.93 3.86 1.60
C LEU A 21 16.18 4.47 0.22
N TRP A 22 17.27 5.20 0.07
CA TRP A 22 17.78 5.59 -1.24
C TRP A 22 18.77 4.52 -1.72
N TYR A 23 18.44 3.86 -2.82
CA TYR A 23 19.26 2.79 -3.40
C TYR A 23 19.10 2.77 -4.91
N ASP A 24 20.18 2.53 -5.65
CA ASP A 24 20.18 2.46 -7.12
C ASP A 24 19.43 3.62 -7.80
N ASN A 25 19.72 4.85 -7.35
CA ASN A 25 19.07 6.07 -7.82
C ASN A 25 17.53 6.08 -7.70
N GLN A 26 16.98 5.28 -6.79
CA GLN A 26 15.54 5.15 -6.54
C GLN A 26 15.21 5.19 -5.05
N TRP A 27 13.99 5.65 -4.75
CA TRP A 27 13.42 5.59 -3.40
C TRP A 27 12.68 4.29 -3.19
N PHE A 28 13.05 3.58 -2.14
CA PHE A 28 12.34 2.42 -1.62
C PHE A 28 11.62 2.81 -0.34
N TYR A 29 10.39 2.33 -0.18
CA TYR A 29 9.57 2.56 1.00
C TYR A 29 9.15 1.24 1.63
N SER A 30 8.99 1.22 2.94
CA SER A 30 8.43 0.07 3.64
C SER A 30 6.94 -0.07 3.34
N VAL A 31 6.59 -1.12 2.59
CA VAL A 31 5.18 -1.49 2.34
C VAL A 31 4.42 -1.75 3.64
N VAL A 32 5.08 -2.34 4.65
CA VAL A 32 4.44 -2.63 5.94
C VAL A 32 4.04 -1.35 6.67
N ASP A 33 4.87 -0.30 6.60
CA ASP A 33 4.59 0.97 7.28
C ASP A 33 3.44 1.70 6.58
N ILE A 34 3.39 1.62 5.24
CA ILE A 34 2.27 2.15 4.46
C ILE A 34 0.97 1.43 4.83
N VAL A 35 0.99 0.09 4.92
CA VAL A 35 -0.17 -0.70 5.34
C VAL A 35 -0.63 -0.31 6.74
N GLU A 36 0.30 -0.16 7.69
CA GLU A 36 -0.02 0.28 9.05
C GLU A 36 -0.75 1.62 9.06
N ILE A 37 -0.23 2.62 8.35
CA ILE A 37 -0.79 3.98 8.34
C ILE A 37 -2.14 4.03 7.63
N LEU A 38 -2.35 3.20 6.59
CA LEU A 38 -3.60 3.21 5.83
C LEU A 38 -4.72 2.37 6.47
N THR A 39 -4.37 1.40 7.32
CA THR A 39 -5.35 0.44 7.88
C THR A 39 -5.48 0.51 9.39
N ASP A 40 -4.59 1.24 10.07
CA ASP A 40 -4.43 1.24 11.54
C ASP A 40 -4.35 -0.18 12.12
N SER A 41 -3.87 -1.16 11.33
CA SER A 41 -3.82 -2.55 11.74
C SER A 41 -2.82 -2.74 12.87
N PRO A 42 -3.17 -3.47 13.96
CA PRO A 42 -2.21 -3.83 15.00
C PRO A 42 -1.17 -4.85 14.51
N THR A 43 -1.41 -5.50 13.37
CA THR A 43 -0.55 -6.54 12.78
C THR A 43 -0.35 -6.32 11.28
N PRO A 44 0.27 -5.20 10.85
CA PRO A 44 0.32 -4.78 9.45
C PRO A 44 1.11 -5.77 8.56
N ARG A 45 2.08 -6.49 9.12
CA ARG A 45 2.82 -7.53 8.40
C ARG A 45 1.94 -8.73 8.04
N GLN A 46 1.03 -9.13 8.93
CA GLN A 46 0.09 -10.22 8.64
C GLN A 46 -0.93 -9.78 7.60
N TYR A 47 -1.42 -8.54 7.69
CA TYR A 47 -2.29 -7.94 6.68
C TYR A 47 -1.63 -7.99 5.30
N TRP A 48 -0.38 -7.53 5.20
CA TRP A 48 0.39 -7.60 3.95
C TRP A 48 0.58 -9.04 3.45
N GLY A 49 0.79 -10.00 4.36
CA GLY A 49 0.80 -11.44 4.02
C GLY A 49 -0.48 -11.87 3.30
N LYS A 50 -1.64 -11.60 3.91
CA LYS A 50 -2.95 -11.93 3.32
C LYS A 50 -3.19 -11.24 1.97
N VAL A 51 -2.77 -9.98 1.82
CA VAL A 51 -2.86 -9.28 0.52
C VAL A 51 -2.03 -10.01 -0.53
N LYS A 52 -0.81 -10.44 -0.20
CA LYS A 52 0.01 -11.16 -1.17
C LYS A 52 -0.59 -12.51 -1.55
N ASP A 53 -1.11 -13.23 -0.57
CA ASP A 53 -1.74 -14.53 -0.81
C ASP A 53 -2.95 -14.37 -1.75
N ARG A 54 -3.76 -13.33 -1.53
CA ARG A 54 -4.96 -13.01 -2.32
C ARG A 54 -4.68 -12.46 -3.72
N GLU A 55 -3.70 -11.58 -3.88
CA GLU A 55 -3.53 -10.82 -5.13
C GLU A 55 -2.45 -11.41 -6.05
N PHE A 56 -1.48 -12.15 -5.51
CA PHE A 56 -0.34 -12.66 -6.30
C PHE A 56 -0.24 -14.18 -6.37
N ILE A 57 -0.79 -14.91 -5.40
CA ILE A 57 -0.65 -16.38 -5.33
C ILE A 57 -1.95 -17.06 -5.75
N GLN A 58 -3.07 -16.64 -5.17
CA GLN A 58 -4.39 -17.11 -5.56
C GLN A 58 -4.94 -16.10 -6.56
N LEU A 59 -4.81 -16.38 -7.87
CA LEU A 59 -5.60 -15.69 -8.90
C LEU A 59 -7.08 -16.09 -8.79
N GLU A 60 -7.64 -16.03 -7.59
CA GLU A 60 -9.07 -16.12 -7.36
C GLU A 60 -9.57 -14.69 -7.31
N LEU A 61 -10.27 -14.28 -8.36
CA LEU A 61 -11.14 -13.11 -8.34
C LEU A 61 -12.08 -13.24 -7.14
N SER A 62 -11.70 -12.64 -6.01
CA SER A 62 -12.47 -12.52 -4.77
C SER A 62 -13.29 -13.75 -4.37
N PRO A 63 -12.93 -14.49 -3.30
CA PRO A 63 -13.85 -15.48 -2.77
C PRO A 63 -15.05 -14.73 -2.19
N ILE A 64 -16.21 -14.99 -2.80
CA ILE A 64 -17.56 -15.01 -2.24
C ILE A 64 -17.61 -14.57 -0.76
N TRP A 65 -18.33 -13.47 -0.49
CA TRP A 65 -18.81 -13.15 0.85
C TRP A 65 -19.76 -14.27 1.32
N VAL A 66 -19.22 -15.24 2.07
CA VAL A 66 -19.99 -16.14 2.95
C VAL A 66 -19.46 -15.94 4.37
#